data_AF-A0A239DZT5-F1
#
_entry.id   AF-A0A239DZT5-F1
#
_cell.length_a   1.000
_cell.length_b   1.000
_cell.length_c   1.000
_cell.angle_alpha   90.00
_cell.angle_beta   90.00
_cell.angle_gamma   90.00
#
_symmetry.space_group_name_H-M   'P 1'
#
loop_
_entity.id
_entity.type
_entity.pdbx_description
1 polymer ?
#
loop_
_entity_poly.entity_id
_entity_poly.type
_entity_poly.pdbx_seq_one_letter_code
_entity_poly.pdbx_strand_id
1 'polypeptide(L)'
;MTNAQNFLKINRERTGLSLQDMATIIGYDVGNLSKIESGKLDANMRIALAYHIILKIPLERLFKYHYPEITFDCMERASKLKSVLEEGYPTTTVVKRITNLDIVIERLEGLHTHYASA
;
A
#
# COMPACT_ATOMS: atom_id res chain seq x y z
N MET A 1 -4.21 -5.16 -17.63
CA MET A 1 -3.45 -4.85 -16.40
C MET A 1 -4.35 -4.00 -15.53
N THR A 2 -5.38 -4.69 -15.03
CA THR A 2 -5.62 -5.07 -13.63
C THR A 2 -6.60 -4.06 -13.05
N ASN A 3 -7.88 -4.28 -13.38
CA ASN A 3 -9.01 -3.82 -12.58
C ASN A 3 -8.81 -4.39 -11.17
N ALA A 4 -7.92 -3.78 -10.37
CA ALA A 4 -7.98 -3.95 -8.94
C ALA A 4 -9.38 -3.48 -8.59
N GLN A 5 -10.30 -4.43 -8.36
CA GLN A 5 -11.62 -4.17 -7.81
C GLN A 5 -11.39 -3.20 -6.67
N ASN A 6 -11.78 -1.93 -6.86
CA ASN A 6 -11.39 -0.94 -5.89
C ASN A 6 -12.24 -1.17 -4.65
N PHE A 7 -11.63 -1.79 -3.65
CA PHE A 7 -12.27 -2.09 -2.38
C PHE A 7 -12.76 -0.81 -1.70
N LEU A 8 -12.23 0.37 -2.05
CA LEU A 8 -12.81 1.65 -1.62
C LEU A 8 -14.28 1.76 -2.08
N LYS A 9 -14.54 1.60 -3.38
CA LYS A 9 -15.89 1.66 -3.96
C LYS A 9 -16.80 0.59 -3.37
N ILE A 10 -16.35 -0.67 -3.41
CA ILE A 10 -17.13 -1.81 -2.96
C ILE A 10 -17.54 -1.64 -1.49
N ASN A 11 -16.61 -1.25 -0.64
CA ASN A 11 -16.90 -1.08 0.78
C ASN A 11 -17.77 0.15 1.05
N ARG A 12 -17.59 1.27 0.33
CA ARG A 12 -18.50 2.42 0.42
C ARG A 12 -19.93 2.04 0.03
N GLU A 13 -20.11 1.33 -1.09
CA GLU A 13 -21.44 0.94 -1.56
C GLU A 13 -22.13 -0.01 -0.59
N ARG A 14 -21.38 -0.89 0.08
CA ARG A 14 -21.90 -1.78 1.14
C ARG A 14 -22.43 -1.04 2.38
N THR A 15 -21.95 0.16 2.67
CA THR A 15 -22.48 0.99 3.77
C THR A 15 -23.66 1.86 3.33
N GLY A 16 -24.04 1.83 2.04
CA GLY A 16 -25.09 2.69 1.49
C GLY A 16 -24.69 4.15 1.30
N LEU A 17 -23.44 4.52 1.56
CA LEU A 17 -22.96 5.89 1.36
C LEU A 17 -22.83 6.18 -0.13
N SER A 18 -23.39 7.30 -0.59
CA SER A 18 -23.18 7.74 -1.97
C SER A 18 -21.75 8.25 -2.17
N LEU A 19 -21.27 8.25 -3.41
CA LEU A 19 -19.96 8.84 -3.74
C LEU A 19 -19.95 10.35 -3.41
N GLN A 20 -21.07 11.04 -3.63
CA GLN A 20 -21.23 12.47 -3.34
C GLN A 20 -21.10 12.74 -1.84
N ASP A 21 -21.75 11.93 -1.00
CA ASP A 21 -21.67 12.08 0.45
C ASP A 21 -20.25 11.82 0.95
N MET A 22 -19.63 10.74 0.46
CA MET A 22 -18.25 10.42 0.80
C MET A 22 -17.30 11.57 0.42
N ALA A 23 -17.40 12.08 -0.80
CA ALA A 23 -16.60 13.22 -1.26
C ALA A 23 -16.81 14.46 -0.39
N THR A 24 -18.08 14.75 -0.03
CA THR A 24 -18.44 15.89 0.83
C THR A 24 -17.86 15.73 2.24
N ILE A 25 -17.98 14.54 2.85
CA ILE A 25 -17.44 14.24 4.19
C ILE A 25 -15.90 14.38 4.20
N ILE A 26 -15.24 13.90 3.15
CA ILE A 26 -13.77 14.00 3.01
C ILE A 26 -13.32 15.43 2.70
N GLY A 27 -14.21 16.26 2.15
CA GLY A 27 -13.85 17.57 1.59
C GLY A 27 -13.01 17.42 0.32
N TYR A 28 -13.43 16.52 -0.57
CA TYR A 28 -12.74 16.19 -1.82
C TYR A 28 -13.63 16.36 -3.05
N ASP A 29 -13.03 16.56 -4.21
CA ASP A 29 -13.77 16.60 -5.47
C ASP A 29 -14.32 15.21 -5.83
N VAL A 30 -15.60 15.17 -6.20
CA VAL A 30 -16.36 13.95 -6.53
C VAL A 30 -15.80 13.28 -7.78
N GLY A 31 -15.40 14.07 -8.78
CA GLY A 31 -14.83 13.54 -10.03
C GLY A 31 -13.49 12.85 -9.81
N ASN A 32 -12.62 13.46 -8.99
CA ASN A 32 -11.36 12.87 -8.59
C ASN A 32 -11.58 11.63 -7.71
N LEU A 33 -12.54 11.67 -6.77
CA LEU A 33 -12.86 10.50 -5.97
C LEU A 33 -13.40 9.34 -6.83
N SER A 34 -14.19 9.63 -7.86
CA SER A 34 -14.64 8.65 -8.85
C SER A 34 -13.48 8.02 -9.63
N LYS A 35 -12.50 8.83 -10.06
CA LYS A 35 -11.28 8.32 -10.72
C LYS A 35 -10.50 7.42 -9.78
N ILE A 36 -10.41 7.79 -8.50
CA ILE A 36 -9.79 6.95 -7.48
C ILE A 36 -10.54 5.62 -7.37
N GLU A 37 -11.84 5.65 -7.12
CA GLU A 37 -12.71 4.47 -7.00
C GLU A 37 -12.76 3.58 -8.26
N SER A 38 -12.31 4.09 -9.41
CA SER A 38 -12.21 3.32 -10.65
C SER A 38 -10.77 2.89 -11.01
N GLY A 39 -9.78 3.17 -10.14
CA GLY A 39 -8.38 2.83 -10.37
C GLY A 39 -7.69 3.69 -11.43
N LYS A 40 -8.32 4.80 -11.84
CA LYS A 40 -7.77 5.76 -12.81
C LYS A 40 -6.86 6.80 -12.16
N LEU A 41 -6.88 6.89 -10.83
CA LEU A 41 -6.05 7.79 -10.02
C LEU A 41 -5.72 7.08 -8.71
N ASP A 42 -4.48 7.19 -8.24
CA ASP A 42 -4.11 6.59 -6.96
C ASP A 42 -4.70 7.36 -5.77
N ALA A 43 -5.08 6.62 -4.74
CA ALA A 43 -5.52 7.20 -3.48
C ALA A 43 -4.31 7.79 -2.75
N ASN A 44 -4.35 9.08 -2.45
CA ASN A 44 -3.37 9.68 -1.54
C ASN A 44 -3.67 9.28 -0.07
N MET A 45 -2.72 9.59 0.82
CA MET A 45 -2.83 9.26 2.25
C MET A 45 -4.11 9.81 2.91
N ARG A 46 -4.56 11.01 2.52
CA ARG A 46 -5.80 11.59 3.06
C ARG A 46 -7.01 10.74 2.69
N ILE A 47 -7.11 10.28 1.45
CA ILE A 47 -8.22 9.42 0.99
C ILE A 47 -8.15 8.05 1.67
N ALA A 48 -6.97 7.44 1.73
CA ALA A 48 -6.79 6.14 2.38
C ALA A 48 -7.24 6.16 3.85
N LEU A 49 -6.75 7.15 4.63
CA LEU A 49 -7.15 7.32 6.02
C LEU A 49 -8.63 7.66 6.19
N ALA A 50 -9.18 8.49 5.31
CA ALA A 50 -10.59 8.86 5.42
C ALA A 50 -11.52 7.66 5.20
N TYR A 51 -11.25 6.81 4.20
CA TYR A 51 -12.03 5.59 4.00
C TYR A 51 -11.89 4.63 5.18
N HIS A 52 -10.68 4.48 5.71
CA HIS A 52 -10.44 3.67 6.91
C HIS A 52 -11.31 4.11 8.09
N ILE A 53 -11.34 5.42 8.36
CA ILE A 53 -12.06 5.99 9.50
C ILE A 53 -13.58 5.97 9.28
N ILE A 54 -14.05 6.45 8.13
CA ILE A 54 -15.48 6.60 7.83
C ILE A 54 -16.17 5.24 7.74
N LEU A 55 -15.54 4.28 7.05
CA LEU A 55 -16.12 2.95 6.85
C LEU A 55 -15.83 2.02 8.04
N LYS A 56 -14.91 2.40 8.94
CA LYS A 56 -14.38 1.55 10.01
C LYS A 56 -13.80 0.23 9.48
N ILE A 57 -13.07 0.31 8.37
CA ILE A 57 -12.47 -0.85 7.70
C ILE A 57 -10.94 -0.71 7.76
N PRO A 58 -10.21 -1.75 8.19
CA PRO A 58 -8.74 -1.72 8.20
C PRO A 58 -8.15 -1.43 6.81
N LEU A 59 -7.05 -0.68 6.78
CA LEU A 59 -6.39 -0.29 5.53
C LEU A 59 -5.99 -1.51 4.70
N GLU A 60 -5.56 -2.61 5.32
CA GLU A 60 -5.22 -3.85 4.62
C GLU A 60 -6.39 -4.45 3.84
N ARG A 61 -7.63 -4.22 4.27
CA ARG A 61 -8.81 -4.67 3.53
C ARG A 61 -9.20 -3.72 2.41
N LEU A 62 -8.98 -2.42 2.60
CA LEU A 62 -9.27 -1.39 1.59
C LEU A 62 -8.26 -1.41 0.43
N PHE A 63 -7.04 -1.87 0.69
CA PHE A 63 -5.94 -1.91 -0.28
C PHE A 63 -5.37 -3.31 -0.45
N LYS A 64 -6.19 -4.36 -0.27
CA LYS A 64 -5.78 -5.77 -0.26
C LYS A 64 -4.78 -6.16 -1.35
N TYR A 65 -4.95 -5.67 -2.58
CA TYR A 65 -4.06 -5.99 -3.69
C TYR A 65 -2.77 -5.14 -3.75
N HIS A 66 -2.76 -3.97 -3.12
CA HIS A 66 -1.58 -3.10 -3.08
C HIS A 66 -0.57 -3.57 -2.03
N TYR A 67 -1.01 -4.19 -0.93
CA TYR A 67 -0.10 -4.71 0.09
C TYR A 67 0.90 -5.76 -0.44
N PRO A 68 0.49 -6.83 -1.15
CA PRO A 68 1.43 -7.80 -1.72
C PRO A 68 2.32 -7.17 -2.80
N GLU A 69 1.79 -6.25 -3.61
CA GLU A 69 2.56 -5.50 -4.62
C GLU A 69 3.66 -4.65 -3.97
N ILE A 70 3.29 -3.80 -3.01
CA ILE A 70 4.24 -2.91 -2.33
C ILE A 70 5.29 -3.71 -1.56
N THR A 71 4.90 -4.77 -0.86
CA THR A 71 5.85 -5.61 -0.11
C THR A 71 6.84 -6.31 -1.05
N PHE A 72 6.37 -6.80 -2.20
CA PHE A 72 7.24 -7.39 -3.23
C PHE A 72 8.23 -6.35 -3.79
N ASP A 73 7.74 -5.20 -4.22
CA ASP A 73 8.57 -4.12 -4.78
C ASP A 73 9.62 -3.60 -3.78
N CYS A 74 9.22 -3.40 -2.52
CA CYS A 74 10.13 -2.98 -1.47
C CYS A 74 11.19 -4.04 -1.20
N MET A 75 10.81 -5.32 -1.19
CA MET A 75 11.72 -6.45 -0.97
C MET A 75 12.74 -6.55 -2.11
N GLU A 76 12.30 -6.50 -3.37
CA GLU A 76 13.18 -6.54 -4.54
C GLU A 76 14.23 -5.41 -4.49
N ARG A 77 13.78 -4.18 -4.20
CA ARG A 77 14.67 -3.01 -4.10
C ARG A 77 15.63 -3.09 -2.92
N ALA A 78 15.17 -3.59 -1.77
CA ALA A 78 16.01 -3.79 -0.59
C ALA A 78 17.11 -4.83 -0.85
N SER A 79 16.74 -5.97 -1.46
CA SER A 79 17.68 -7.02 -1.86
C SER A 79 18.70 -6.50 -2.87
N LYS A 80 18.26 -5.75 -3.89
CA LYS A 80 19.16 -5.13 -4.86
C LYS A 80 20.14 -4.16 -4.20
N LEU A 81 19.66 -3.32 -3.27
CA LEU A 81 20.53 -2.41 -2.53
C LEU A 81 21.54 -3.16 -1.68
N LYS A 82 21.14 -4.27 -1.04
CA LYS A 82 22.03 -5.13 -0.27
C LYS A 82 23.15 -5.69 -1.15
N SER A 83 22.82 -6.28 -2.30
CA SER A 83 23.81 -6.83 -3.23
C SER A 83 24.85 -5.79 -3.67
N VAL A 84 24.41 -4.56 -3.99
CA VAL A 84 25.32 -3.45 -4.35
C VAL A 84 26.27 -3.09 -3.19
N LEU A 85 25.81 -3.18 -1.94
CA LEU A 85 26.65 -2.90 -0.78
C LEU A 85 27.65 -4.03 -0.47
N GLU A 86 27.29 -5.28 -0.77
CA GLU A 86 28.14 -6.47 -0.60
C GLU A 86 29.28 -6.53 -1.64
N GLU A 87 29.08 -5.99 -2.84
CA GLU A 87 30.10 -5.85 -3.88
C GLU A 87 31.17 -4.78 -3.55
N GLY A 88 30.86 -3.86 -2.63
CA GLY A 88 31.73 -2.77 -2.23
C GLY A 88 32.81 -3.15 -1.21
N TYR A 89 33.73 -2.22 -0.92
CA TYR A 89 34.73 -2.43 0.12
C TYR A 89 34.08 -2.42 1.52
N PRO A 90 34.32 -3.45 2.36
CA PRO A 90 33.68 -3.55 3.65
C PRO A 90 34.19 -2.46 4.60
N THR A 91 33.26 -1.66 5.11
CA THR A 91 33.49 -0.72 6.21
C THR A 91 32.51 -1.02 7.32
N THR A 92 32.81 -0.63 8.56
CA THR A 92 31.89 -0.80 9.70
C THR A 92 30.52 -0.17 9.45
N THR A 93 30.45 0.94 8.72
CA THR A 93 29.20 1.59 8.29
C THR A 93 28.45 0.75 7.26
N VAL A 94 29.14 0.22 6.24
CA VAL A 94 28.52 -0.64 5.21
C VAL A 94 27.97 -1.92 5.83
N VAL A 95 28.72 -2.56 6.73
CA VAL A 95 28.28 -3.77 7.43
C VAL A 95 26.99 -3.51 8.23
N LYS A 96 26.92 -2.42 9.00
CA LYS A 96 25.69 -2.04 9.72
C LYS A 96 24.49 -1.82 8.79
N ARG A 97 24.72 -1.22 7.63
CA ARG A 97 23.65 -1.00 6.62
C ARG A 97 23.14 -2.33 6.07
N ILE A 98 24.04 -3.26 5.74
CA ILE A 98 23.67 -4.61 5.28
C ILE A 98 22.85 -5.32 6.35
N THR A 99 23.29 -5.34 7.61
CA THR A 99 22.52 -5.93 8.72
C THR A 99 21.13 -5.32 8.86
N ASN A 100 21.01 -4.00 8.73
CA ASN A 100 19.68 -3.36 8.78
C ASN A 100 18.80 -3.76 7.59
N LEU A 101 19.38 -3.95 6.40
CA LEU A 101 18.65 -4.42 5.23
C LEU A 101 18.17 -5.86 5.41
N ASP A 102 18.97 -6.74 6.02
CA ASP A 102 18.54 -8.12 6.34
C ASP A 102 17.28 -8.13 7.19
N ILE A 103 17.25 -7.34 8.27
CA ILE A 103 16.10 -7.23 9.17
C ILE A 103 14.88 -6.63 8.44
N VAL A 104 15.09 -5.72 7.48
CA VAL A 104 14.00 -5.14 6.68
C VAL A 104 13.46 -6.18 5.68
N ILE A 105 14.33 -6.91 5.00
CA ILE A 105 13.96 -7.96 4.03
C ILE A 105 13.16 -9.05 4.73
N GLU A 106 13.63 -9.57 5.86
CA GLU A 106 12.93 -10.59 6.64
C GLU A 106 11.51 -10.13 7.05
N ARG A 107 11.37 -8.87 7.48
CA ARG A 107 10.06 -8.30 7.81
C ARG A 107 9.15 -8.17 6.58
N LEU A 108 9.69 -7.76 5.44
CA LEU A 108 8.93 -7.62 4.19
C LEU A 108 8.50 -8.98 3.65
N GLU A 109 9.34 -10.01 3.74
CA GLU A 109 9.01 -11.39 3.38
C GLU A 109 7.82 -11.90 4.21
N GLY A 110 7.87 -11.72 5.54
CA GLY A 110 6.78 -12.12 6.42
C GLY A 110 5.47 -11.41 6.09
N LEU A 111 5.51 -10.10 5.82
CA LEU A 111 4.33 -9.33 5.41
C LEU A 111 3.82 -9.74 4.03
N HIS A 112 4.71 -9.99 3.06
CA HIS A 112 4.33 -10.42 1.72
C HIS A 112 3.59 -11.76 1.78
N THR A 113 4.13 -12.74 2.50
CA THR A 113 3.46 -14.04 2.69
C THR A 113 2.10 -13.87 3.37
N HIS A 114 2.00 -13.02 4.39
CA HIS A 114 0.74 -12.76 5.08
C HIS A 114 -0.33 -12.17 4.14
N TYR A 115 0.01 -11.17 3.34
CA TYR A 115 -0.96 -10.50 2.46
C TYR A 115 -1.21 -11.19 1.13
N ALA A 116 -0.26 -11.99 0.62
CA ALA A 116 -0.44 -12.78 -0.58
C ALA A 116 -1.32 -14.02 -0.35
N SER A 117 -1.43 -14.49 0.90
CA SER A 117 -2.28 -15.63 1.28
C SER A 117 -3.66 -15.22 1.83
N ALA A 118 -3.88 -13.93 2.11
CA ALA A 118 -5.12 -13.37 2.65
C ALA A 118 -6.19 -13.10 1.58
#